data_AF-A0A2V9HCN4-F1
#
_entry.id   AF-A0A2V9HCN4-F1
#
_cell.length_a   1.000
_cell.length_b   1.000
_cell.length_c   1.000
_cell.angle_alpha   90.00
_cell.angle_beta   90.00
_cell.angle_gamma   90.00
#
_symmetry.space_group_name_H-M   'P 1'
#
loop_
_entity.id
_entity.type
_entity.pdbx_description
1 polymer ?
#
loop_
_entity_poly.entity_id
_entity_poly.type
_entity_poly.pdbx_seq_one_letter_code
_entity_poly.pdbx_strand_id
1 'polypeptide(L)'
;MNYRRSFLGAVLALAAAICLPARLAAVPQSNELLPLSRVHPGMQGYAYTIFEGDQIEKFDLEVIGVLENFLGPKQAIILVQLKGPKVEHTGVVAGMSGSPVYLDGKLAGALSLKLG
;
A
#
# COMPACT_ATOMS: atom_id res chain seq x y z
N MET A 1 -10.60 -48.74 35.61
CA MET A 1 -10.15 -48.73 34.19
C MET A 1 -10.68 -47.50 33.43
N ASN A 2 -10.64 -46.29 34.02
CA ASN A 2 -11.31 -45.09 33.47
C ASN A 2 -10.35 -43.90 33.14
N TYR A 3 -9.10 -43.91 33.60
CA TYR A 3 -8.16 -42.79 33.42
C TYR A 3 -7.64 -42.60 31.98
N ARG A 4 -7.57 -43.67 31.18
CA ARG A 4 -7.04 -43.62 29.80
C ARG A 4 -7.94 -42.88 28.80
N ARG A 5 -9.24 -42.77 29.08
CA ARG A 5 -10.21 -42.09 28.21
C ARG A 5 -10.24 -40.57 28.45
N SER A 6 -10.08 -40.14 29.69
CA SER A 6 -10.03 -38.72 30.06
C SER A 6 -8.73 -38.04 29.62
N PHE A 7 -7.60 -38.77 29.64
CA PHE A 7 -6.31 -38.24 29.17
C PHE A 7 -6.27 -38.02 27.66
N LEU A 8 -6.90 -38.91 26.87
CA LEU A 8 -7.00 -38.77 25.42
C LEU A 8 -7.83 -37.54 25.01
N GLY A 9 -8.93 -37.27 25.73
CA GLY A 9 -9.78 -36.11 25.48
C GLY A 9 -9.08 -34.77 25.75
N ALA A 10 -8.26 -34.71 26.80
CA ALA A 10 -7.51 -33.50 27.15
C ALA A 10 -6.40 -33.17 26.13
N VAL A 11 -5.73 -34.18 25.56
CA VAL A 11 -4.70 -34.00 24.52
C VAL A 11 -5.30 -33.55 23.20
N LEU A 12 -6.48 -34.07 22.83
CA LEU A 12 -7.22 -33.65 21.64
C LEU A 12 -7.72 -32.19 21.74
N ALA A 13 -8.16 -31.76 22.92
CA ALA A 13 -8.59 -30.37 23.15
C ALA A 13 -7.42 -29.38 23.08
N LEU A 14 -6.23 -29.76 23.55
CA LEU A 14 -5.03 -28.91 23.49
C LEU A 14 -4.47 -28.79 22.06
N ALA A 15 -4.55 -29.85 21.26
CA ALA A 15 -4.12 -29.82 19.85
C ALA A 15 -5.00 -28.91 18.97
N ALA A 16 -6.30 -28.81 19.27
CA ALA A 16 -7.22 -27.95 18.53
C ALA A 16 -6.97 -26.44 18.75
N ALA A 17 -6.44 -26.05 19.91
CA ALA A 17 -6.16 -24.65 20.23
C ALA A 17 -4.93 -24.08 19.49
N ILE A 18 -4.02 -24.94 19.02
CA ILE A 18 -2.78 -24.54 18.33
C ILE A 18 -3.02 -24.30 16.82
N CYS A 19 -4.19 -24.72 16.31
CA CYS A 19 -4.53 -24.62 14.89
C CYS A 19 -5.42 -23.42 14.55
N LEU A 20 -5.41 -22.35 15.36
CA LEU A 20 -6.03 -21.09 14.93
C LEU A 20 -5.16 -20.49 13.81
N PRO A 21 -5.69 -20.36 12.58
CA PRO A 21 -4.94 -19.66 11.54
C PRO A 21 -4.81 -18.20 11.97
N ALA A 22 -3.58 -17.74 12.14
CA ALA A 22 -3.29 -16.32 12.24
C ALA A 22 -3.82 -15.67 10.95
N ARG A 23 -4.91 -14.91 11.07
CA ARG A 23 -5.44 -14.14 9.95
C ARG A 23 -4.44 -13.04 9.68
N LEU A 24 -3.55 -13.23 8.71
CA LEU A 24 -2.81 -12.14 8.09
C LEU A 24 -3.86 -11.16 7.57
N ALA A 25 -3.90 -9.97 8.16
CA ALA A 25 -4.76 -8.91 7.67
C ALA A 25 -4.31 -8.58 6.25
N ALA A 26 -5.06 -9.05 5.26
CA ALA A 26 -4.87 -8.64 3.88
C ALA A 26 -5.12 -7.13 3.83
N VAL A 27 -4.12 -6.34 3.43
CA VAL A 27 -4.31 -4.92 3.16
C VAL A 27 -5.26 -4.84 1.97
N PRO A 28 -6.47 -4.26 2.12
CA PRO A 28 -7.39 -4.14 1.01
C PRO A 28 -6.80 -3.16 -0.01
N GLN A 29 -6.13 -3.70 -1.02
CA GLN A 29 -5.76 -2.96 -2.22
C GLN A 29 -6.97 -2.99 -3.15
N SER A 30 -7.64 -1.85 -3.31
CA SER A 30 -8.70 -1.77 -4.31
C SER A 30 -8.05 -1.83 -5.70
N ASN A 31 -8.53 -2.75 -6.53
CA ASN A 31 -8.18 -2.80 -7.96
C ASN A 31 -9.02 -1.80 -8.78
N GLU A 32 -9.83 -0.97 -8.11
CA GLU A 32 -10.64 0.03 -8.79
C GLU A 32 -9.73 1.17 -9.23
N LEU A 33 -9.67 1.41 -10.54
CA LEU A 33 -8.89 2.51 -11.10
C LEU A 33 -9.63 3.83 -10.87
N LEU A 34 -8.91 4.86 -10.46
CA LEU A 34 -9.41 6.23 -10.43
C LEU A 34 -9.26 6.86 -11.83
N PRO A 35 -10.35 7.30 -12.48
CA PRO A 35 -10.24 8.02 -13.74
C PRO A 35 -9.47 9.33 -13.56
N LEU A 36 -8.56 9.66 -14.47
CA LEU A 36 -7.75 10.88 -14.40
C LEU A 36 -8.60 12.17 -14.27
N SER A 37 -9.77 12.20 -14.90
CA SER A 37 -10.70 13.33 -14.83
C SER A 37 -11.25 13.62 -13.43
N ARG A 38 -11.08 12.70 -12.47
CA ARG A 38 -11.43 12.88 -11.06
C ARG A 38 -10.28 13.43 -10.23
N VAL A 39 -9.05 13.40 -10.74
CA VAL A 39 -7.86 13.85 -10.02
C VAL A 39 -7.77 15.37 -10.09
N HIS A 40 -7.61 16.02 -8.95
CA HIS A 40 -7.45 17.46 -8.85
C HIS A 40 -6.47 17.85 -7.73
N PRO A 41 -5.85 19.04 -7.80
CA PRO A 41 -5.01 19.55 -6.72
C PRO A 41 -5.71 19.55 -5.35
N GLY A 42 -4.92 19.36 -4.29
CA GLY A 42 -5.37 19.27 -2.89
C GLY A 42 -5.90 17.90 -2.48
N MET A 43 -6.05 16.95 -3.41
CA MET A 43 -6.49 15.59 -3.10
C MET A 43 -5.42 14.86 -2.28
N GLN A 44 -5.84 14.25 -1.16
CA GLN A 44 -4.96 13.48 -0.30
C GLN A 44 -4.95 12.01 -0.74
N GLY A 45 -3.82 11.35 -0.53
CA GLY A 45 -3.67 9.95 -0.86
C GLY A 45 -2.50 9.31 -0.17
N TYR A 46 -2.18 8.11 -0.61
CA TYR A 46 -1.08 7.34 -0.08
C TYR A 46 -0.44 6.46 -1.14
N ALA A 47 0.80 6.08 -0.89
CA ALA A 47 1.51 5.11 -1.70
C ALA A 47 2.18 4.06 -0.81
N TYR A 48 2.54 2.94 -1.43
CA TYR A 48 3.32 1.89 -0.78
C TYR A 48 4.70 1.77 -1.44
N THR A 49 5.73 1.67 -0.61
CA THR A 49 7.11 1.39 -1.07
C THR A 49 7.84 0.54 -0.05
N ILE A 50 8.99 0.02 -0.43
CA ILE A 50 9.96 -0.57 0.50
C ILE A 50 11.07 0.45 0.67
N PHE A 51 11.27 0.97 1.88
CA PHE A 51 12.39 1.88 2.18
C PHE A 51 13.65 1.11 2.55
N GLU A 52 13.50 -0.04 3.23
CA GLU A 52 14.61 -0.87 3.70
C GLU A 52 14.17 -2.34 3.78
N GLY A 53 15.09 -3.25 3.44
CA GLY A 53 14.86 -4.69 3.49
C GLY A 53 13.75 -5.14 2.54
N ASP A 54 12.70 -5.74 3.11
CA ASP A 54 11.55 -6.30 2.40
C ASP A 54 10.20 -5.78 2.92
N GLN A 55 10.23 -4.78 3.81
CA GLN A 55 9.04 -4.29 4.50
C GLN A 55 8.29 -3.27 3.65
N ILE A 56 7.03 -3.59 3.34
CA ILE A 56 6.13 -2.67 2.63
C ILE A 56 5.63 -1.62 3.62
N GLU A 57 5.86 -0.36 3.31
CA GLU A 57 5.49 0.78 4.13
C GLU A 57 4.55 1.71 3.39
N LYS A 58 3.55 2.22 4.11
CA LYS A 58 2.61 3.24 3.65
C LYS A 58 3.16 4.63 3.99
N PHE A 59 3.05 5.57 3.05
CA PHE A 59 3.28 6.99 3.29
C PHE A 59 2.24 7.83 2.58
N ASP A 60 1.99 9.01 3.12
CA ASP A 60 0.96 9.91 2.63
C ASP A 60 1.51 10.84 1.55
N LEU A 61 0.62 11.36 0.72
CA LEU A 61 0.93 12.30 -0.35
C LEU A 61 -0.25 13.21 -0.64
N GLU A 62 0.05 14.31 -1.30
CA GLU A 62 -0.93 15.31 -1.73
C GLU A 62 -0.77 15.60 -3.22
N VAL A 63 -1.85 15.61 -3.98
CA VAL A 63 -1.83 16.02 -5.39
C VAL A 63 -1.62 17.52 -5.47
N ILE A 64 -0.59 17.95 -6.18
CA ILE A 64 -0.31 19.38 -6.41
C ILE A 64 -0.70 19.83 -7.83
N GLY A 65 -0.91 18.90 -8.75
CA GLY A 65 -1.24 19.22 -10.14
C GLY A 65 -1.40 18.01 -11.03
N VAL A 66 -1.90 18.25 -12.24
CA VAL A 66 -1.90 17.27 -13.34
C VAL A 66 -1.26 17.95 -14.55
N LEU A 67 -0.21 17.34 -15.08
CA LEU A 67 0.45 17.79 -16.31
C LEU A 67 -0.03 16.93 -17.47
N GLU A 68 -0.87 17.49 -18.32
CA GLU A 68 -1.31 16.80 -19.53
C GLU A 68 -0.23 16.82 -20.61
N ASN A 69 -0.12 15.73 -21.36
CA ASN A 69 0.79 15.57 -22.50
C ASN A 69 2.28 15.79 -22.18
N PHE A 70 2.70 15.57 -20.92
CA PHE A 70 4.08 15.84 -20.49
C PHE A 70 5.11 14.90 -21.13
N LEU A 71 4.75 13.62 -21.29
CA LEU A 71 5.64 12.62 -21.93
C LEU A 71 5.34 12.42 -23.42
N GLY A 72 4.21 12.96 -23.91
CA GLY A 72 3.69 12.78 -25.27
C GLY A 72 2.17 12.86 -25.34
N PRO A 73 1.56 12.78 -26.54
CA PRO A 73 0.11 12.88 -26.70
C PRO A 73 -0.64 11.83 -25.85
N LYS A 74 -1.63 12.28 -25.08
CA LYS A 74 -2.44 11.46 -24.15
C LYS A 74 -1.64 10.81 -23.01
N GLN A 75 -0.44 11.32 -22.70
CA GLN A 75 0.37 10.86 -21.57
C GLN A 75 0.42 11.96 -20.50
N ALA A 76 -0.44 11.84 -19.49
CA ALA A 76 -0.50 12.75 -18.37
C ALA A 76 0.33 12.27 -17.18
N ILE A 77 0.83 13.20 -16.38
CA ILE A 77 1.48 12.95 -15.09
C ILE A 77 0.66 13.62 -13.99
N ILE A 78 0.37 12.86 -12.93
CA ILE A 78 -0.15 13.42 -11.68
C ILE A 78 1.06 13.86 -10.85
N LEU A 79 1.13 15.14 -10.52
CA LEU A 79 2.14 15.68 -9.63
C LEU A 79 1.69 15.49 -8.19
N VAL A 80 2.55 14.90 -7.38
CA VAL A 80 2.29 14.66 -5.96
C VAL A 80 3.44 15.18 -5.11
N GLN A 81 3.12 15.78 -3.98
CA GLN A 81 4.04 16.09 -2.91
C GLN A 81 3.98 14.95 -1.89
N LEU A 82 5.09 14.25 -1.70
CA LEU A 82 5.18 13.21 -0.67
C LEU A 82 5.22 13.84 0.72
N LYS A 83 4.57 13.20 1.69
CA LYS A 83 4.47 13.64 3.09
C LYS A 83 4.98 12.55 4.04
N GLY A 84 5.57 12.96 5.15
CA GLY A 84 6.04 12.07 6.20
C GLY A 84 7.57 12.04 6.35
N PRO A 85 8.06 11.65 7.54
CA PRO A 85 9.45 11.89 7.96
C PRO A 85 10.49 11.17 7.10
N LYS A 86 10.16 10.01 6.52
CA LYS A 86 11.07 9.23 5.67
C LYS A 86 11.24 9.81 4.26
N VAL A 87 10.23 10.54 3.76
CA VAL A 87 10.17 11.03 2.37
C VAL A 87 10.34 12.54 2.24
N GLU A 88 10.10 13.30 3.31
CA GLU A 88 10.21 14.76 3.32
C GLU A 88 11.63 15.27 2.99
N HIS A 89 12.66 14.53 3.38
CA HIS A 89 14.06 14.92 3.15
C HIS A 89 14.72 14.21 1.96
N THR A 90 14.22 13.04 1.57
CA THR A 90 14.84 12.18 0.55
C THR A 90 14.17 12.36 -0.83
N GLY A 91 12.88 12.72 -0.84
CA GLY A 91 12.05 12.70 -2.05
C GLY A 91 11.91 11.29 -2.62
N VAL A 92 11.66 11.19 -3.92
CA VAL A 92 11.67 9.90 -4.63
C VAL A 92 13.13 9.41 -4.74
N VAL A 93 13.44 8.28 -4.08
CA VAL A 93 14.75 7.63 -4.17
C VAL A 93 14.77 6.55 -5.26
N ALA A 94 15.96 6.17 -5.71
CA ALA A 94 16.11 5.07 -6.66
C ALA A 94 15.45 3.79 -6.09
N GLY A 95 14.63 3.12 -6.90
CA GLY A 95 13.90 1.92 -6.49
C GLY A 95 12.41 2.15 -6.17
N MET A 96 11.94 3.39 -6.03
CA MET A 96 10.52 3.70 -5.83
C MET A 96 9.68 3.66 -7.12
N SER A 97 10.29 3.38 -8.28
CA SER A 97 9.57 3.28 -9.54
C SER A 97 8.60 2.10 -9.50
N GLY A 98 7.34 2.32 -9.86
CA GLY A 98 6.29 1.32 -9.83
C GLY A 98 5.52 1.24 -8.51
N SER A 99 5.90 1.99 -7.48
CA SER A 99 5.13 2.08 -6.22
C SER A 99 3.69 2.53 -6.49
N PRO A 100 2.67 1.75 -6.13
CA PRO A 100 1.28 2.08 -6.43
C PRO A 100 0.80 3.27 -5.59
N VAL A 101 0.10 4.21 -6.24
CA VAL A 101 -0.47 5.42 -5.66
C VAL A 101 -1.99 5.28 -5.60
N TYR A 102 -2.56 5.56 -4.43
CA TYR A 102 -3.98 5.52 -4.19
C TYR A 102 -4.51 6.90 -3.79
N LEU A 103 -5.62 7.29 -4.41
CA LEU A 103 -6.39 8.49 -4.13
C LEU A 103 -7.84 8.07 -3.89
N ASP A 104 -8.48 8.54 -2.82
CA ASP A 104 -9.82 8.10 -2.40
C ASP A 104 -9.98 6.57 -2.32
N GLY A 105 -8.91 5.87 -1.93
CA GLY A 105 -8.87 4.40 -1.85
C GLY A 105 -8.85 3.68 -3.21
N LYS A 106 -8.73 4.40 -4.32
CA LYS A 106 -8.68 3.88 -5.69
C LYS A 106 -7.29 4.04 -6.29
N LEU A 107 -6.89 3.10 -7.15
CA LEU A 107 -5.59 3.11 -7.79
C LEU A 107 -5.52 4.24 -8.82
N ALA A 108 -4.70 5.25 -8.56
CA ALA A 108 -4.55 6.43 -9.42
C ALA A 108 -3.35 6.35 -10.36
N GLY A 109 -2.36 5.49 -10.05
CA GLY A 109 -1.17 5.31 -10.87
C GLY A 109 -0.02 4.70 -10.08
N ALA A 110 1.21 4.96 -10.55
CA ALA A 110 2.43 4.54 -9.87
C ALA A 110 3.48 5.66 -9.88
N LEU A 111 4.29 5.72 -8.82
CA LEU A 111 5.44 6.63 -8.78
C LEU A 111 6.42 6.25 -9.89
N SER A 112 6.94 7.26 -10.60
CA SER A 112 7.76 7.04 -11.79
C SER A 112 8.91 8.03 -11.93
N LEU A 113 8.70 9.29 -11.52
CA LEU A 113 9.63 10.38 -11.78
C LEU A 113 9.81 11.25 -10.54
N LYS A 114 11.03 11.74 -10.32
CA LYS A 114 11.33 12.82 -9.38
C LYS A 114 11.34 14.14 -10.15
N LEU A 115 10.60 15.13 -9.66
CA LEU A 115 10.55 16.47 -10.21
C LEU A 115 10.87 17.46 -9.09
N GLY A 116 12.13 17.90 -9.03
CA GLY A 116 12.67 18.68 -7.90
C GLY A 116 13.29 17.80 -6.82
#